data_AF-A0A0L0FBE8-F1
#
_entry.id   AF-A0A0L0FBE8-F1
#
_cell.length_a   1.000
_cell.length_b   1.000
_cell.length_c   1.000
_cell.angle_alpha   90.00
_cell.angle_beta   90.00
_cell.angle_gamma   90.00
#
_symmetry.space_group_name_H-M   'P 1'
#
loop_
_entity.id
_entity.type
_entity.pdbx_description
1 polymer ?
#
loop_
_entity_poly.entity_id
_entity_poly.type
_entity_poly.pdbx_seq_one_letter_code
_entity_poly.pdbx_strand_id
1 'polypeptide(L)'
;MAAIIEIGSETHDRGEEQEQVFVRKSIKYVLPNDSVKAFIDRIQYELPISSFTLPSGEIVASQMNNSSYFDDEYLNMYKGRVVKNECAELYRVRWYGTSFKPVENMFIERKRHHNYKQVQKYSNKKRLDLPKKEMNRFLTGKPIEELNPSKEKLAKDIQEAMVHLQPKVRTQYLRTSFMKQKNQDLRITLDRDIVLFAEPQSWAEIEAADGTGQGRGEKMPFSVVEVKVAMFEGGKSECPEWIHIALMECNARKIKLSKYGYGCAQFYPKHAHPLPKWNAEVATWSDQLNSSAAGKLQNSGDVSPQATNCIPSNSPKTREMLRKKYSEIWAYDNTSIQEHSQGSCNTVEMSTAEMKPGKSDVKPGKAPTSKTRNIFKKAKRHGLNRKKYGKTDGKAFMANERTYLNYIQWTSSLATFCVGLLQLATGREVLYVSTAIVLFCDMLIMYATTL
;
A
#
# COMPACT_ATOMS: atom_id res chain seq x y z
N MET A 1 -25.28 2.02 -22.66
CA MET A 1 -26.43 1.37 -21.98
C MET A 1 -25.93 0.80 -20.67
N ALA A 2 -26.51 1.29 -19.57
CA ALA A 2 -26.30 0.78 -18.23
C ALA A 2 -26.95 -0.60 -18.10
N ALA A 3 -26.31 -1.52 -17.38
CA ALA A 3 -26.95 -2.73 -16.87
C ALA A 3 -27.12 -2.57 -15.36
N ILE A 4 -28.30 -2.06 -15.00
CA ILE A 4 -28.90 -2.12 -13.67
C ILE A 4 -29.31 -3.58 -13.46
N ILE A 5 -28.90 -4.18 -12.35
CA ILE A 5 -29.44 -5.48 -11.90
C ILE A 5 -30.38 -5.17 -10.73
N GLU A 6 -31.67 -5.07 -11.03
CA GLU A 6 -32.75 -5.29 -10.07
C GLU A 6 -32.94 -6.81 -9.91
N ILE A 7 -32.95 -7.31 -8.68
CA ILE A 7 -33.50 -8.63 -8.36
C ILE A 7 -34.57 -8.42 -7.30
N GLY A 8 -35.77 -8.88 -7.65
CA GLY A 8 -37.00 -8.70 -6.92
C GLY A 8 -37.08 -9.40 -5.57
N SER A 9 -38.13 -8.99 -4.86
CA SER A 9 -38.55 -9.31 -3.51
C SER A 9 -38.79 -10.80 -3.23
N GLU A 10 -38.15 -11.32 -2.18
CA GLU A 10 -38.78 -12.24 -1.23
C GLU A 10 -38.30 -11.90 0.18
N THR A 11 -39.26 -11.67 1.07
CA THR A 11 -39.06 -11.26 2.47
C THR A 11 -38.49 -12.41 3.29
N HIS A 12 -37.26 -12.26 3.79
CA HIS A 12 -36.84 -12.97 5.00
C HIS A 12 -36.10 -12.02 5.94
N ASP A 13 -36.83 -11.63 6.97
CA ASP A 13 -36.42 -10.81 8.09
C ASP A 13 -35.29 -11.50 8.87
N ARG A 14 -34.08 -10.94 8.77
CA ARG A 14 -32.96 -11.10 9.71
C ARG A 14 -32.00 -9.95 9.45
N GLY A 15 -32.00 -8.98 10.36
CA GLY A 15 -31.14 -7.80 10.30
C GLY A 15 -29.65 -8.16 10.29
N GLU A 16 -29.09 -8.28 9.09
CA GLU A 16 -27.67 -8.09 8.85
C GLU A 16 -27.48 -6.61 8.56
N GLU A 17 -26.99 -5.84 9.54
CA GLU A 17 -26.46 -4.50 9.28
C GLU A 17 -25.39 -4.64 8.20
N GLN A 18 -25.70 -4.22 6.97
CA GLN A 18 -24.72 -4.12 5.90
C GLN A 18 -23.67 -3.11 6.35
N GLU A 19 -22.52 -3.62 6.80
CA GLU A 19 -21.35 -2.81 7.16
C GLU A 19 -20.97 -2.00 5.91
N GLN A 20 -21.35 -0.72 5.85
CA GLN A 20 -20.96 0.16 4.74
C GLN A 20 -19.43 0.23 4.71
N VAL A 21 -18.82 -0.47 3.76
CA VAL A 21 -17.36 -0.51 3.61
C VAL A 21 -16.90 0.83 3.01
N PHE A 22 -16.65 1.82 3.87
CA PHE A 22 -16.08 3.10 3.45
C PHE A 22 -14.65 2.92 2.94
N VAL A 23 -14.49 2.92 1.61
CA VAL A 23 -13.16 2.95 0.99
C VAL A 23 -12.63 4.38 1.08
N ARG A 24 -11.42 4.56 1.64
CA ARG A 24 -10.75 5.87 1.72
C ARG A 24 -9.49 5.87 0.88
N LYS A 25 -9.24 6.96 0.15
CA LYS A 25 -7.95 7.24 -0.49
C LYS A 25 -7.06 7.99 0.50
N SER A 26 -5.81 7.55 0.61
CA SER A 26 -4.77 8.21 1.40
C SER A 26 -3.72 8.81 0.47
N ILE A 27 -3.52 10.12 0.61
CA ILE A 27 -2.52 10.90 -0.11
C ILE A 27 -1.50 11.39 0.91
N LYS A 28 -0.22 11.23 0.61
CA LYS A 28 0.87 11.57 1.52
C LYS A 28 1.75 12.65 0.94
N TYR A 29 2.17 13.54 1.83
CA TYR A 29 3.11 14.60 1.56
C TYR A 29 4.21 14.57 2.61
N VAL A 30 5.40 14.99 2.20
CA VAL A 30 6.47 15.38 3.10
C VAL A 30 6.50 16.89 3.19
N LEU A 31 6.67 17.43 4.40
CA LEU A 31 6.54 18.85 4.71
C LEU A 31 7.79 19.30 5.48
N PRO A 32 8.48 20.39 5.07
CA PRO A 32 9.59 20.94 5.84
C PRO A 32 9.21 21.19 7.30
N ASN A 33 10.13 20.92 8.23
CA ASN A 33 9.82 21.05 9.66
C ASN A 33 9.55 22.50 10.09
N ASP A 34 10.20 23.48 9.46
CA ASP A 34 9.96 24.92 9.66
C ASP A 34 8.60 25.38 9.13
N SER A 35 8.09 24.74 8.09
CA SER A 35 6.76 25.01 7.53
C SER A 35 5.58 24.45 8.35
N VAL A 36 5.83 23.64 9.39
CA VAL A 36 4.77 22.97 10.16
C VAL A 36 3.78 23.97 10.76
N LYS A 37 4.27 25.04 11.41
CA LYS A 37 3.39 26.03 12.04
C LYS A 37 2.52 26.74 10.99
N ALA A 38 3.14 27.18 9.89
CA ALA A 38 2.44 27.85 8.81
C ALA A 38 1.36 26.96 8.18
N PHE A 39 1.62 25.66 8.04
CA PHE A 39 0.63 24.71 7.53
C PHE A 39 -0.56 24.57 8.48
N ILE A 40 -0.32 24.41 9.79
CA ILE A 40 -1.40 24.31 10.80
C ILE A 40 -2.28 25.56 10.77
N ASP A 41 -1.66 26.75 10.79
CA ASP A 41 -2.36 28.03 10.81
C ASP A 41 -3.28 28.21 9.60
N ARG A 42 -2.90 27.64 8.44
CA ARG A 42 -3.69 27.71 7.20
C ARG A 42 -4.91 26.79 7.22
N ILE A 43 -4.80 25.60 7.80
CA ILE A 43 -5.86 24.59 7.67
C ILE A 43 -6.83 24.54 8.85
N GLN A 44 -6.40 24.98 10.04
CA GLN A 44 -7.15 24.74 11.27
C GLN A 44 -8.51 25.47 11.32
N TYR A 45 -8.67 26.56 10.57
CA TYR A 45 -9.94 27.30 10.49
C TYR A 45 -11.01 26.54 9.72
N GLU A 46 -10.64 25.84 8.65
CA GLU A 46 -11.57 25.05 7.84
C GLU A 46 -11.74 23.62 8.36
N LEU A 47 -10.66 23.03 8.88
CA LEU A 47 -10.62 21.68 9.42
C LEU A 47 -9.96 21.72 10.82
N PRO A 48 -10.76 21.78 11.90
CA PRO A 48 -10.23 21.99 13.23
C PRO A 48 -9.41 20.81 13.73
N ILE A 49 -8.52 21.09 14.68
CA ILE A 49 -7.76 20.08 15.39
C ILE A 49 -8.73 19.18 16.17
N SER A 50 -8.61 17.88 15.96
CA SER A 50 -9.24 16.84 16.77
C SER A 50 -8.32 16.53 17.93
N SER A 51 -8.73 16.90 19.14
CA SER A 51 -7.98 16.64 20.37
C SER A 51 -7.91 15.15 20.70
N PHE A 52 -6.96 14.80 21.56
CA PHE A 52 -6.79 13.48 22.14
C PHE A 52 -7.00 13.56 23.65
N THR A 53 -7.69 12.58 24.21
CA THR A 53 -7.75 12.37 25.65
C THR A 53 -6.66 11.38 26.05
N LEU A 54 -5.75 11.79 26.91
CA LEU A 54 -4.70 10.93 27.46
C LEU A 54 -5.25 10.03 28.58
N PRO A 55 -4.55 8.95 28.95
CA PRO A 55 -4.94 8.12 30.10
C PRO A 55 -5.07 8.90 31.42
N SER A 56 -4.34 10.01 31.56
CA SER A 56 -4.46 10.94 32.69
C SER A 56 -5.77 11.75 32.72
N GLY A 57 -6.58 11.69 31.66
CA GLY A 57 -7.74 12.56 31.44
C GLY A 57 -7.40 13.89 30.77
N GLU A 58 -6.12 14.23 30.63
CA GLU A 58 -5.68 15.46 29.98
C GLU A 58 -6.07 15.49 28.49
N ILE A 59 -6.60 16.63 28.03
CA ILE A 59 -6.97 16.86 26.64
C ILE A 59 -5.82 17.60 25.95
N VAL A 60 -5.21 16.96 24.95
CA VAL A 60 -4.06 17.51 24.22
C VAL A 60 -4.35 17.64 22.73
N ALA A 61 -3.78 18.67 22.10
CA ALA A 61 -3.89 18.86 20.65
C ALA A 61 -3.06 17.83 19.86
N SER A 62 -2.00 17.29 20.46
CA SER A 62 -1.11 16.33 19.81
C SER A 62 -0.68 15.22 20.77
N GLN A 63 -0.53 14.01 20.25
CA GLN A 63 -0.21 12.83 21.06
C GLN A 63 1.05 12.11 20.55
N MET A 64 1.94 11.74 21.48
CA MET A 64 3.12 10.94 21.17
C MET A 64 2.71 9.53 20.69
N ASN A 65 3.22 9.15 19.52
CA ASN A 65 2.96 7.86 18.90
C ASN A 65 4.28 7.11 18.73
N ASN A 66 4.30 5.84 19.14
CA ASN A 66 5.41 4.94 18.90
C ASN A 66 4.96 3.75 18.06
N SER A 67 5.83 3.24 17.22
CA SER A 67 5.59 2.01 16.47
C SER A 67 6.90 1.28 16.24
N SER A 68 7.05 0.13 16.86
CA SER A 68 8.16 -0.80 16.64
C SER A 68 7.80 -1.72 15.49
N TYR A 69 8.54 -1.67 14.39
CA TYR A 69 8.33 -2.50 13.22
C TYR A 69 9.13 -3.79 13.30
N PHE A 70 8.50 -4.88 12.87
CA PHE A 70 9.07 -6.22 12.91
C PHE A 70 9.36 -6.71 11.50
N ASP A 71 10.54 -7.31 11.34
CA ASP A 71 11.01 -7.90 10.08
C ASP A 71 11.97 -9.04 10.39
N ASP A 72 12.33 -9.81 9.38
CA ASP A 72 13.39 -10.79 9.53
C ASP A 72 14.78 -10.14 9.43
N GLU A 73 15.83 -10.93 9.59
CA GLU A 73 17.21 -10.48 9.51
C GLU A 73 17.54 -9.76 8.20
N TYR A 74 16.94 -10.21 7.09
CA TYR A 74 17.23 -9.78 5.73
C TYR A 74 16.27 -8.71 5.22
N LEU A 75 15.38 -8.18 6.06
CA LEU A 75 14.37 -7.18 5.73
C LEU A 75 13.41 -7.62 4.60
N ASN A 76 13.01 -8.89 4.56
CA ASN A 76 12.17 -9.39 3.47
C ASN A 76 10.75 -8.80 3.48
N MET A 77 10.19 -8.44 4.64
CA MET A 77 8.91 -7.74 4.70
C MET A 77 9.04 -6.36 4.06
N TYR A 78 10.07 -5.59 4.42
CA TYR A 78 10.41 -4.34 3.74
C TYR A 78 10.54 -4.52 2.21
N LYS A 79 11.33 -5.48 1.74
CA LYS A 79 11.56 -5.72 0.30
C LYS A 79 10.25 -6.00 -0.43
N GLY A 80 9.42 -6.90 0.10
CA GLY A 80 8.10 -7.19 -0.45
C GLY A 80 7.21 -5.95 -0.52
N ARG A 81 7.28 -5.06 0.48
CA ARG A 81 6.54 -3.79 0.50
C ARG A 81 7.07 -2.76 -0.50
N VAL A 82 8.38 -2.74 -0.77
CA VAL A 82 9.00 -1.83 -1.75
C VAL A 82 8.67 -2.25 -3.17
N VAL A 83 8.84 -3.53 -3.49
CA VAL A 83 8.50 -4.10 -4.81
C VAL A 83 6.99 -4.13 -5.03
N LYS A 84 6.20 -4.05 -3.93
CA LYS A 84 4.74 -4.14 -3.93
C LYS A 84 4.25 -5.52 -4.37
N ASN A 85 4.88 -6.57 -3.85
CA ASN A 85 4.42 -7.93 -4.04
C ASN A 85 2.99 -8.08 -3.51
N GLU A 86 2.16 -8.81 -4.25
CA GLU A 86 0.82 -9.16 -3.81
C GLU A 86 0.88 -9.89 -2.46
N CYS A 87 -0.04 -9.57 -1.55
CA CYS A 87 -0.05 -10.05 -0.17
C CYS A 87 1.17 -9.66 0.69
N ALA A 88 2.06 -8.77 0.25
CA ALA A 88 3.19 -8.33 1.07
C ALA A 88 2.74 -7.69 2.41
N GLU A 89 3.22 -8.27 3.51
CA GLU A 89 2.81 -7.90 4.86
C GLU A 89 3.83 -6.97 5.53
N LEU A 90 3.38 -6.27 6.56
CA LEU A 90 4.22 -5.48 7.43
C LEU A 90 3.59 -5.43 8.82
N TYR A 91 4.39 -5.76 9.83
CA TYR A 91 3.95 -5.91 11.21
C TYR A 91 4.56 -4.82 12.08
N ARG A 92 3.79 -4.38 13.08
CA ARG A 92 4.29 -3.46 14.10
C ARG A 92 3.52 -3.59 15.39
N VAL A 93 4.21 -3.35 16.49
CA VAL A 93 3.60 -3.09 17.80
C VAL A 93 3.57 -1.58 18.02
N ARG A 94 2.41 -1.05 18.43
CA ARG A 94 2.16 0.38 18.62
C ARG A 94 1.66 0.65 20.03
N TRP A 95 2.17 1.72 20.61
CA TRP A 95 1.71 2.30 21.87
C TRP A 95 1.68 3.82 21.77
N TYR A 96 0.99 4.45 22.70
CA TYR A 96 0.87 5.91 22.81
C TYR A 96 1.51 6.40 24.10
N GLY A 97 2.00 7.63 24.10
CA GLY A 97 2.75 8.20 25.23
C GLY A 97 4.27 8.03 25.08
N THR A 98 5.01 8.49 26.08
CA THR A 98 6.48 8.54 26.07
C THR A 98 7.12 7.30 26.69
N SER A 99 6.37 6.51 27.46
CA SER A 99 6.86 5.26 28.08
C SER A 99 5.72 4.24 28.23
N PHE A 100 6.03 3.01 28.64
CA PHE A 100 5.05 1.94 28.86
C PHE A 100 4.29 2.06 30.18
N LYS A 101 4.79 2.80 31.17
CA LYS A 101 4.13 2.98 32.48
C LYS A 101 2.62 3.29 32.38
N PRO A 102 2.17 4.33 31.64
CA PRO A 102 0.75 4.64 31.51
C PRO A 102 0.01 3.77 30.47
N VAL A 103 0.69 2.81 29.84
CA VAL A 103 0.12 1.99 28.76
C VAL A 103 -0.45 0.71 29.34
N GLU A 104 -1.78 0.60 29.29
CA GLU A 104 -2.51 -0.62 29.63
C GLU A 104 -2.53 -1.61 28.46
N ASN A 105 -2.90 -1.12 27.27
CA ASN A 105 -3.07 -1.91 26.06
C ASN A 105 -2.14 -1.45 24.95
N MET A 106 -1.58 -2.42 24.23
CA MET A 106 -0.77 -2.21 23.04
C MET A 106 -1.48 -2.73 21.80
N PHE A 107 -1.09 -2.20 20.64
CA PHE A 107 -1.72 -2.50 19.37
C PHE A 107 -0.74 -3.23 18.45
N ILE A 108 -1.00 -4.51 18.18
CA ILE A 108 -0.31 -5.23 17.12
C ILE A 108 -1.07 -4.99 15.82
N GLU A 109 -0.38 -4.45 14.82
CA GLU A 109 -0.99 -4.11 13.54
C GLU A 109 -0.31 -4.85 12.39
N ARG A 110 -1.13 -5.47 11.55
CA ARG A 110 -0.70 -6.07 10.27
C ARG A 110 -1.23 -5.25 9.11
N LYS A 111 -0.34 -4.84 8.22
CA LYS A 111 -0.70 -4.19 6.94
C LYS A 111 -0.43 -5.15 5.79
N ARG A 112 -1.47 -5.51 5.04
CA ARG A 112 -1.34 -6.38 3.85
C ARG A 112 -1.50 -5.56 2.58
N HIS A 113 -0.55 -5.71 1.65
CA HIS A 113 -0.66 -5.11 0.33
C HIS A 113 -1.57 -5.96 -0.54
N HIS A 114 -2.43 -5.29 -1.29
CA HIS A 114 -3.15 -5.86 -2.42
C HIS A 114 -3.00 -4.89 -3.59
N ASN A 115 -2.66 -5.42 -4.76
CA ASN A 115 -2.68 -4.71 -6.03
C ASN A 115 -4.11 -4.75 -6.58
N TYR A 116 -4.86 -3.69 -6.30
CA TYR A 116 -6.26 -3.59 -6.71
C TYR A 116 -6.47 -3.87 -8.21
N LYS A 117 -5.55 -3.42 -9.08
CA LYS A 117 -5.66 -3.66 -10.53
C LYS A 117 -5.62 -5.14 -10.90
N GLN A 118 -4.90 -5.96 -10.13
CA GLN A 118 -4.71 -7.39 -10.40
C GLN A 118 -5.75 -8.25 -9.70
N VAL A 119 -6.01 -7.99 -8.42
CA VAL A 119 -6.83 -8.88 -7.56
C VAL A 119 -8.18 -8.27 -7.15
N GLN A 120 -8.48 -7.04 -7.58
CA GLN A 120 -9.71 -6.30 -7.23
C GLN A 120 -9.95 -6.20 -5.71
N LYS A 121 -8.86 -6.17 -4.93
CA LYS A 121 -8.87 -6.04 -3.47
C LYS A 121 -8.06 -4.84 -3.04
N TYR A 122 -8.60 -4.07 -2.09
CA TYR A 122 -7.86 -2.97 -1.47
C TYR A 122 -6.89 -3.49 -0.42
N SER A 123 -5.72 -2.83 -0.31
CA SER A 123 -4.78 -3.09 0.78
C SER A 123 -5.48 -2.86 2.13
N ASN A 124 -5.31 -3.78 3.07
CA ASN A 124 -6.01 -3.72 4.36
C ASN A 124 -5.04 -3.58 5.53
N LYS A 125 -5.58 -3.07 6.64
CA LYS A 125 -4.90 -3.03 7.94
C LYS A 125 -5.78 -3.75 8.95
N LYS A 126 -5.24 -4.76 9.60
CA LYS A 126 -5.88 -5.41 10.75
C LYS A 126 -5.12 -5.06 12.03
N ARG A 127 -5.83 -5.02 13.14
CA ARG A 127 -5.30 -4.64 14.45
C ARG A 127 -5.81 -5.59 15.51
N LEU A 128 -4.90 -5.99 16.39
CA LEU A 128 -5.16 -6.61 17.67
C LEU A 128 -4.77 -5.62 18.76
N ASP A 129 -5.55 -5.64 19.82
CA ASP A 129 -5.51 -4.84 21.01
C ASP A 129 -5.36 -5.86 22.13
N LEU A 130 -4.24 -5.75 22.84
CA LEU A 130 -3.83 -6.74 23.83
C LEU A 130 -3.25 -6.02 25.03
N PRO A 131 -3.48 -6.53 26.25
CA PRO A 131 -2.83 -6.03 27.45
C PRO A 131 -1.32 -6.05 27.29
N LYS A 132 -0.64 -5.01 27.79
CA LYS A 132 0.83 -4.90 27.75
C LYS A 132 1.52 -6.17 28.27
N LYS A 133 1.03 -6.74 29.37
CA LYS A 133 1.55 -7.97 30.01
C LYS A 133 1.53 -9.21 29.09
N GLU A 134 0.63 -9.24 28.10
CA GLU A 134 0.51 -10.35 27.17
C GLU A 134 1.45 -10.20 25.95
N MET A 135 2.13 -9.06 25.78
CA MET A 135 2.95 -8.80 24.58
C MET A 135 4.08 -9.79 24.42
N ASN A 136 4.86 -10.01 25.47
CA ASN A 136 5.99 -10.93 25.40
C ASN A 136 5.53 -12.37 25.13
N ARG A 137 4.43 -12.81 25.76
CA ARG A 137 3.80 -14.11 25.47
C ARG A 137 3.39 -14.22 24.01
N PHE A 138 2.71 -13.20 23.49
CA PHE A 138 2.27 -13.18 22.11
C PHE A 138 3.45 -13.30 21.13
N LEU A 139 4.47 -12.46 21.29
CA LEU A 139 5.61 -12.40 20.38
C LEU A 139 6.51 -13.64 20.46
N THR A 140 6.50 -14.37 21.58
CA THR A 140 7.23 -15.64 21.75
C THR A 140 6.41 -16.87 21.35
N GLY A 141 5.22 -16.69 20.77
CA GLY A 141 4.37 -17.80 20.32
C GLY A 141 3.62 -18.53 21.44
N LYS A 142 3.65 -18.00 22.67
CA LYS A 142 2.92 -18.58 23.80
C LYS A 142 1.42 -18.25 23.70
N PRO A 143 0.53 -19.13 24.18
CA PRO A 143 -0.90 -18.83 24.24
C PRO A 143 -1.18 -17.59 25.09
N ILE A 144 -2.10 -16.76 24.60
CA ILE A 144 -2.60 -15.55 25.27
C ILE A 144 -3.79 -15.95 26.14
N GLU A 145 -3.87 -15.42 27.36
CA GLU A 145 -5.02 -15.65 28.25
C GLU A 145 -6.17 -14.67 27.97
N GLU A 146 -5.84 -13.39 27.81
CA GLU A 146 -6.80 -12.31 27.64
C GLU A 146 -6.96 -11.93 26.16
N LEU A 147 -7.56 -12.83 25.37
CA LEU A 147 -7.86 -12.59 23.97
C LEU A 147 -9.37 -12.56 23.72
N ASN A 148 -9.83 -11.54 23.00
CA ASN A 148 -11.20 -11.50 22.50
C ASN A 148 -11.45 -12.68 21.53
N PRO A 149 -12.41 -13.59 21.82
CA PRO A 149 -12.67 -14.77 20.98
C PRO A 149 -12.93 -14.45 19.50
N SER A 150 -13.56 -13.30 19.20
CA SER A 150 -13.82 -12.87 17.82
C SER A 150 -12.54 -12.61 17.01
N LYS A 151 -11.42 -12.36 17.69
CA LYS A 151 -10.11 -12.07 17.08
C LYS A 151 -9.15 -13.25 17.14
N GLU A 152 -9.57 -14.41 17.63
CA GLU A 152 -8.71 -15.60 17.80
C GLU A 152 -7.98 -16.00 16.51
N LYS A 153 -8.72 -16.11 15.41
CA LYS A 153 -8.13 -16.44 14.11
C LYS A 153 -7.10 -15.41 13.66
N LEU A 154 -7.39 -14.12 13.84
CA LEU A 154 -6.47 -13.04 13.47
C LEU A 154 -5.22 -13.05 14.37
N ALA A 155 -5.39 -13.30 15.66
CA ALA A 155 -4.30 -13.43 16.62
C ALA A 155 -3.38 -14.58 16.25
N LYS A 156 -3.94 -15.76 15.97
CA LYS A 156 -3.18 -16.91 15.50
C LYS A 156 -2.40 -16.60 14.21
N ASP A 157 -3.08 -16.07 13.19
CA ASP A 157 -2.44 -15.71 11.91
C ASP A 157 -1.29 -14.69 12.09
N ILE A 158 -1.45 -13.71 12.98
CA ILE A 158 -0.42 -12.70 13.23
C ILE A 158 0.71 -13.29 14.07
N GLN A 159 0.40 -14.08 15.10
CA GLN A 159 1.38 -14.72 15.96
C GLN A 159 2.29 -15.63 15.16
N GLU A 160 1.72 -16.56 14.37
CA GLU A 160 2.45 -17.49 13.51
C GLU A 160 3.45 -16.78 12.59
N ALA A 161 3.11 -15.59 12.09
CA ALA A 161 4.04 -14.79 11.29
C ALA A 161 5.10 -14.08 12.14
N MET A 162 4.70 -13.47 13.27
CA MET A 162 5.57 -12.62 14.07
C MET A 162 6.59 -13.38 14.92
N VAL A 163 6.39 -14.67 15.23
CA VAL A 163 7.37 -15.46 16.01
C VAL A 163 8.72 -15.60 15.29
N HIS A 164 8.74 -15.43 13.97
CA HIS A 164 9.95 -15.50 13.14
C HIS A 164 10.54 -14.12 12.84
N LEU A 165 9.98 -13.05 13.41
CA LEU A 165 10.41 -11.68 13.17
C LEU A 165 10.99 -11.10 14.46
N GLN A 166 11.83 -10.09 14.29
CA GLN A 166 12.42 -9.33 15.39
C GLN A 166 12.12 -7.84 15.21
N PRO A 167 12.08 -7.05 16.30
CA PRO A 167 12.06 -5.61 16.20
C PRO A 167 13.24 -5.11 15.35
N LYS A 168 12.99 -4.14 14.45
CA LYS A 168 14.04 -3.58 13.57
C LYS A 168 14.15 -2.07 13.67
N VAL A 169 13.03 -1.38 13.51
CA VAL A 169 13.00 0.08 13.46
C VAL A 169 11.83 0.59 14.27
N ARG A 170 12.10 1.50 15.20
CA ARG A 170 11.08 2.30 15.88
C ARG A 170 10.83 3.56 15.08
N THR A 171 9.56 3.92 14.93
CA THR A 171 9.16 5.27 14.54
C THR A 171 8.47 5.94 15.73
N GLN A 172 9.04 7.03 16.21
CA GLN A 172 8.47 7.90 17.24
C GLN A 172 8.14 9.25 16.63
N TYR A 173 6.96 9.80 16.89
CA TYR A 173 6.55 11.10 16.37
C TYR A 173 5.37 11.67 17.15
N LEU A 174 5.23 12.99 17.09
CA LEU A 174 4.09 13.71 17.64
C LEU A 174 3.02 13.87 16.57
N ARG A 175 1.81 13.35 16.82
CA ARG A 175 0.70 13.42 15.85
C ARG A 175 -0.33 14.48 16.24
N THR A 176 -0.68 15.31 15.28
CA THR A 176 -1.89 16.15 15.27
C THR A 176 -2.89 15.57 14.27
N SER A 177 -4.17 15.49 14.65
CA SER A 177 -5.25 15.10 13.72
C SER A 177 -6.17 16.29 13.46
N PHE A 178 -6.67 16.43 12.24
CA PHE A 178 -7.65 17.44 11.84
C PHE A 178 -8.86 16.73 11.25
N MET A 179 -10.04 17.02 11.79
CA MET A 179 -11.29 16.36 11.41
C MET A 179 -12.49 17.17 11.95
N LYS A 180 -13.58 17.25 11.19
CA LYS A 180 -14.86 17.77 11.70
C LYS A 180 -15.57 16.67 12.47
N GLN A 181 -16.09 16.94 13.67
CA GLN A 181 -16.80 15.92 14.47
C GLN A 181 -17.98 15.28 13.72
N LYS A 182 -18.70 16.07 12.90
CA LYS A 182 -19.89 15.62 12.15
C LYS A 182 -19.59 15.03 10.77
N ASN A 183 -18.42 15.29 10.18
CA ASN A 183 -18.07 14.80 8.85
C ASN A 183 -16.74 14.03 8.91
N GLN A 184 -16.81 12.73 8.63
CA GLN A 184 -15.66 11.83 8.61
C GLN A 184 -15.13 11.51 7.20
N ASP A 185 -15.59 12.24 6.19
CA ASP A 185 -15.16 12.09 4.81
C ASP A 185 -13.73 12.60 4.64
N LEU A 186 -13.33 13.57 5.45
CA LEU A 186 -12.01 14.18 5.40
C LEU A 186 -11.31 14.11 6.76
N ARG A 187 -10.12 13.51 6.76
CA ARG A 187 -9.23 13.49 7.92
C ARG A 187 -7.80 13.77 7.47
N ILE A 188 -7.15 14.73 8.12
CA ILE A 188 -5.71 14.96 7.95
C ILE A 188 -4.99 14.50 9.20
N THR A 189 -3.83 13.86 9.04
CA THR A 189 -2.90 13.64 10.15
C THR A 189 -1.55 14.23 9.79
N LEU A 190 -1.01 15.05 10.69
CA LEU A 190 0.34 15.60 10.64
C LEU A 190 1.19 14.88 11.67
N ASP A 191 2.25 14.22 11.21
CA ASP A 191 3.26 13.60 12.06
C ASP A 191 4.52 14.48 12.02
N ARG A 192 4.83 15.14 13.13
CA ARG A 192 6.01 16.02 13.30
C ARG A 192 6.99 15.45 14.32
N ASP A 193 8.17 16.06 14.38
CA ASP A 193 9.25 15.66 15.30
C ASP A 193 9.55 14.17 15.21
N ILE A 194 9.63 13.67 13.96
CA ILE A 194 9.78 12.24 13.72
C ILE A 194 11.22 11.83 14.01
N VAL A 195 11.37 10.90 14.95
CA VAL A 195 12.65 10.28 15.31
C VAL A 195 12.55 8.78 15.05
N LEU A 196 13.60 8.24 14.45
CA LEU A 196 13.74 6.83 14.13
C LEU A 196 14.81 6.22 15.03
N PHE A 197 14.61 4.99 15.49
CA PHE A 197 15.61 4.26 16.26
C PHE A 197 15.81 2.88 15.64
N ALA A 198 17.06 2.39 15.64
CA ALA A 198 17.31 0.97 15.48
C ALA A 198 16.84 0.27 16.78
N GLU A 199 15.92 -0.68 16.65
CA GLU A 199 15.43 -1.43 17.81
C GLU A 199 16.45 -2.50 18.24
N PRO A 200 16.48 -2.88 19.53
CA PRO A 200 17.20 -4.07 19.97
C PRO A 200 16.61 -5.34 19.34
N GLN A 201 17.33 -6.45 19.46
CA GLN A 201 16.94 -7.70 18.80
C GLN A 201 15.72 -8.38 19.44
N SER A 202 15.41 -8.08 20.71
CA SER A 202 14.30 -8.70 21.43
C SER A 202 13.28 -7.69 21.97
N TRP A 203 12.02 -8.13 22.07
CA TRP A 203 10.98 -7.35 22.73
C TRP A 203 11.22 -7.18 24.23
N ALA A 204 11.83 -8.17 24.87
CA ALA A 204 12.15 -8.12 26.30
C ALA A 204 13.08 -6.95 26.64
N GLU A 205 14.05 -6.62 25.77
CA GLU A 205 14.91 -5.44 25.93
C GLU A 205 14.12 -4.13 25.79
N ILE A 206 13.18 -4.06 24.85
CA ILE A 206 12.29 -2.90 24.69
C ILE A 206 11.43 -2.70 25.95
N GLU A 207 10.92 -3.79 26.51
CA GLU A 207 10.10 -3.79 27.73
C GLU A 207 10.92 -3.39 28.97
N ALA A 208 12.14 -3.92 29.12
CA ALA A 208 13.06 -3.53 30.19
C ALA A 208 13.42 -2.04 30.14
N ALA A 209 13.46 -1.47 28.93
CA ALA A 209 13.66 -0.04 28.69
C ALA A 209 12.39 0.82 28.87
N ASP A 210 11.28 0.28 29.37
CA ASP A 210 9.98 0.99 29.50
C ASP A 210 9.49 1.59 28.16
N GLY A 211 9.82 0.96 27.04
CA GLY A 211 9.48 1.46 25.71
C GLY A 211 10.14 2.80 25.35
N THR A 212 11.18 3.21 26.08
CA THR A 212 11.98 4.40 25.76
C THR A 212 12.94 4.09 24.60
N GLY A 213 13.18 5.07 23.73
CA GLY A 213 14.09 4.89 22.59
C GLY A 213 15.49 4.60 23.10
N GLN A 214 16.04 3.45 22.72
CA GLN A 214 17.40 3.04 23.08
C GLN A 214 18.35 3.37 21.91
N GLY A 215 19.59 3.75 22.23
CA GLY A 215 20.64 3.98 21.23
C GLY A 215 20.53 5.27 20.41
N ARG A 216 21.25 5.31 19.29
CA ARG A 216 21.31 6.48 18.38
C ARG A 216 19.98 6.64 17.64
N GLY A 217 19.27 7.73 17.94
CA GLY A 217 18.10 8.16 17.18
C GLY A 217 18.49 9.01 15.97
N GLU A 218 17.82 8.80 14.84
CA GLU A 218 17.95 9.63 13.63
C GLU A 218 16.70 10.50 13.50
N LYS A 219 16.88 11.83 13.54
CA LYS A 219 15.77 12.77 13.35
C LYS A 219 15.51 12.97 11.87
N MET A 220 14.27 12.77 11.44
CA MET A 220 13.91 13.04 10.05
C MET A 220 13.88 14.56 9.78
N PRO A 221 14.45 15.04 8.66
CA PRO A 221 14.55 16.48 8.36
C PRO A 221 13.22 17.13 7.96
N PHE A 222 12.14 16.34 7.86
CA PHE A 222 10.82 16.80 7.48
C PHE A 222 9.73 16.03 8.23
N SER A 223 8.53 16.61 8.25
CA SER A 223 7.30 16.06 8.78
C SER A 223 6.52 15.32 7.68
N VAL A 224 5.53 14.52 8.07
CA VAL A 224 4.68 13.77 7.13
C VAL A 224 3.22 14.15 7.32
N VAL A 225 2.59 14.63 6.25
CA VAL A 225 1.15 14.90 6.20
C VAL A 225 0.45 13.77 5.43
N GLU A 226 -0.62 13.23 5.99
CA GLU A 226 -1.47 12.23 5.34
C GLU A 226 -2.92 12.77 5.28
N VAL A 227 -3.41 12.98 4.07
CA VAL A 227 -4.79 13.41 3.77
C VAL A 227 -5.61 12.17 3.40
N LYS A 228 -6.66 11.90 4.18
CA LYS A 228 -7.59 10.77 3.98
C LYS A 228 -8.93 11.31 3.54
N VAL A 229 -9.36 10.90 2.36
CA VAL A 229 -10.62 11.31 1.74
C VAL A 229 -11.48 10.08 1.50
N ALA A 230 -12.76 10.12 1.86
CA ALA A 230 -13.74 9.10 1.52
C ALA A 230 -13.96 9.03 0.01
N MET A 231 -14.01 7.80 -0.51
CA MET A 231 -14.38 7.54 -1.90
C MET A 231 -15.90 7.40 -1.97
N PHE A 232 -16.55 8.19 -2.82
CA PHE A 232 -17.95 7.99 -3.18
C PHE A 232 -18.02 7.11 -4.43
N GLU A 233 -19.07 6.30 -4.57
CA GLU A 233 -19.28 5.47 -5.76
C GLU A 233 -19.32 6.35 -7.03
N GLY A 234 -18.51 6.02 -8.03
CA GLY A 234 -18.42 6.74 -9.30
C GLY A 234 -17.54 8.00 -9.31
N GLY A 235 -17.02 8.46 -8.17
CA GLY A 235 -16.21 9.67 -8.07
C GLY A 235 -14.69 9.45 -7.97
N LYS A 236 -13.89 10.34 -8.58
CA LYS A 236 -12.47 10.50 -8.20
C LYS A 236 -12.41 11.37 -6.94
N SER A 237 -12.35 10.77 -5.76
CA SER A 237 -12.06 11.57 -4.56
C SER A 237 -10.59 11.98 -4.56
N GLU A 238 -10.35 13.28 -4.74
CA GLU A 238 -9.03 13.90 -4.76
C GLU A 238 -8.79 14.73 -3.51
N CYS A 239 -7.54 15.17 -3.29
CA CYS A 239 -7.25 16.10 -2.20
C CYS A 239 -8.06 17.37 -2.43
N PRO A 240 -8.82 17.88 -1.44
CA PRO A 240 -9.49 19.17 -1.59
C PRO A 240 -8.49 20.27 -1.96
N GLU A 241 -8.89 21.13 -2.89
CA GLU A 241 -8.02 22.14 -3.51
C GLU A 241 -7.36 23.06 -2.48
N TRP A 242 -8.13 23.53 -1.50
CA TRP A 242 -7.62 24.41 -0.45
C TRP A 242 -6.52 23.75 0.41
N ILE A 243 -6.59 22.42 0.62
CA ILE A 243 -5.53 21.67 1.31
C ILE A 243 -4.30 21.53 0.40
N HIS A 244 -4.52 21.25 -0.89
CA HIS A 244 -3.43 21.14 -1.84
C HIS A 244 -2.65 22.45 -1.95
N ILE A 245 -3.34 23.58 -2.11
CA ILE A 245 -2.75 24.92 -2.10
C ILE A 245 -1.98 25.17 -0.79
N ALA A 246 -2.59 24.90 0.37
CA ALA A 246 -1.93 25.09 1.66
C ALA A 246 -0.63 24.26 1.78
N LEU A 247 -0.61 23.04 1.26
CA LEU A 247 0.58 22.20 1.23
C LEU A 247 1.66 22.74 0.29
N MET A 248 1.29 23.16 -0.93
CA MET A 248 2.24 23.69 -1.91
C MET A 248 2.84 25.02 -1.45
N GLU A 249 2.04 25.92 -0.87
CA GLU A 249 2.52 27.18 -0.28
C GLU A 249 3.45 26.95 0.93
N CYS A 250 3.36 25.79 1.57
CA CYS A 250 4.27 25.37 2.65
C CYS A 250 5.45 24.52 2.14
N ASN A 251 5.68 24.50 0.82
CA ASN A 251 6.77 23.81 0.14
C ASN A 251 6.77 22.28 0.38
N ALA A 252 5.58 21.70 0.57
CA ALA A 252 5.42 20.26 0.72
C ALA A 252 5.57 19.54 -0.63
N ARG A 253 6.07 18.30 -0.59
CA ARG A 253 6.16 17.42 -1.78
C ARG A 253 5.26 16.20 -1.65
N LYS A 254 4.58 15.85 -2.74
CA LYS A 254 3.66 14.70 -2.80
C LYS A 254 4.42 13.38 -2.88
N ILE A 255 4.99 12.96 -1.75
CA ILE A 255 5.79 11.74 -1.65
C ILE A 255 5.08 10.69 -0.79
N LYS A 256 4.85 9.49 -1.36
CA LYS A 256 4.27 8.35 -0.63
C LYS A 256 5.31 7.65 0.26
N LEU A 257 5.79 8.39 1.26
CA LEU A 257 6.84 7.95 2.16
C LEU A 257 6.38 6.83 3.12
N SER A 258 7.27 5.86 3.32
CA SER A 258 7.20 4.89 4.43
C SER A 258 8.22 5.29 5.49
N LYS A 259 7.76 5.68 6.68
CA LYS A 259 8.66 5.96 7.82
C LYS A 259 9.56 4.76 8.14
N TYR A 260 8.98 3.55 8.12
CA TYR A 260 9.72 2.30 8.28
C TYR A 260 10.78 2.13 7.19
N GLY A 261 10.39 2.30 5.92
CA GLY A 261 11.32 2.15 4.80
C GLY A 261 12.45 3.18 4.80
N TYR A 262 12.19 4.39 5.28
CA TYR A 262 13.23 5.40 5.50
C TYR A 262 14.22 4.92 6.56
N GLY A 263 13.72 4.46 7.72
CA GLY A 263 14.59 3.92 8.77
C GLY A 263 15.39 2.68 8.34
N CYS A 264 14.80 1.79 7.54
CA CYS A 264 15.53 0.65 6.97
C CYS A 264 16.72 1.11 6.12
N ALA A 265 16.51 2.08 5.24
CA ALA A 265 17.57 2.61 4.39
C ALA A 265 18.70 3.29 5.19
N GLN A 266 18.37 3.94 6.32
CA GLN A 266 19.35 4.59 7.18
C GLN A 266 20.16 3.60 8.04
N PHE A 267 19.47 2.68 8.72
CA PHE A 267 20.12 1.81 9.72
C PHE A 267 20.65 0.50 9.14
N TYR A 268 20.11 0.04 8.02
CA TYR A 268 20.43 -1.27 7.44
C TYR A 268 20.69 -1.20 5.92
N PRO A 269 21.60 -0.31 5.45
CA PRO A 269 21.79 -0.06 4.01
C PRO A 269 22.14 -1.34 3.23
N LYS A 270 22.94 -2.25 3.81
CA LYS A 270 23.30 -3.53 3.18
C LYS A 270 22.08 -4.42 2.87
N HIS A 271 21.04 -4.38 3.71
CA HIS A 271 19.85 -5.22 3.55
C HIS A 271 18.69 -4.49 2.88
N ALA A 272 18.68 -3.15 2.88
CA ALA A 272 17.59 -2.30 2.43
C ALA A 272 17.49 -2.15 0.90
N HIS A 273 17.78 -3.20 0.14
CA HIS A 273 17.69 -3.23 -1.32
C HIS A 273 16.57 -4.17 -1.82
N PRO A 274 15.77 -3.77 -2.83
CA PRO A 274 15.87 -2.51 -3.57
C PRO A 274 15.42 -1.31 -2.72
N LEU A 275 15.93 -0.12 -3.07
CA LEU A 275 15.51 1.12 -2.43
C LEU A 275 14.13 1.56 -2.95
N PRO A 276 13.32 2.27 -2.14
CA PRO A 276 12.04 2.78 -2.58
C PRO A 276 12.23 3.84 -3.66
N LYS A 277 11.29 3.94 -4.61
CA LYS A 277 11.35 4.93 -5.72
C LYS A 277 11.59 6.37 -5.26
N TRP A 278 11.06 6.74 -4.09
CA TRP A 278 11.20 8.08 -3.53
C TRP A 278 12.57 8.34 -2.88
N ASN A 279 13.44 7.34 -2.72
CA ASN A 279 14.66 7.46 -1.92
C ASN A 279 15.60 8.55 -2.45
N ALA A 280 15.92 8.51 -3.74
CA ALA A 280 16.78 9.50 -4.37
C ALA A 280 16.19 10.92 -4.26
N GLU A 281 14.90 11.10 -4.57
CA GLU A 281 14.22 12.39 -4.46
C GLU A 281 14.26 12.95 -3.03
N VAL A 282 14.00 12.09 -2.03
CA VAL A 282 14.01 12.47 -0.62
C VAL A 282 15.42 12.80 -0.13
N ALA A 283 16.45 12.08 -0.59
CA ALA A 283 17.84 12.39 -0.25
C ALA A 283 18.22 13.79 -0.76
N THR A 284 18.06 14.04 -2.05
CA THR A 284 18.35 15.36 -2.65
C THR A 284 17.56 16.48 -1.97
N TRP A 285 16.29 16.25 -1.66
CA TRP A 285 15.47 17.27 -0.99
C TRP A 285 15.90 17.51 0.47
N SER A 286 16.33 16.48 1.18
CA SER A 286 16.85 16.62 2.55
C SER A 286 18.12 17.48 2.58
N ASP A 287 19.02 17.29 1.62
CA ASP A 287 20.26 18.08 1.50
C ASP A 287 19.96 19.56 1.23
N GLN A 288 18.96 19.84 0.40
CA GLN A 288 18.49 21.21 0.14
C GLN A 288 17.93 21.89 1.40
N LEU A 289 17.15 21.18 2.21
CA LEU A 289 16.61 21.69 3.47
C LEU A 289 17.73 22.01 4.47
N ASN A 290 18.70 21.12 4.60
CA ASN A 290 19.83 21.30 5.51
C ASN A 290 20.75 22.45 5.07
N SER A 291 21.03 22.58 3.77
CA SER A 291 21.84 23.67 3.22
C SER A 291 21.18 25.04 3.42
N SER A 292 19.86 25.09 3.25
CA SER A 292 19.07 26.32 3.48
C SER A 292 19.05 26.73 4.96
N ALA A 293 19.10 25.76 5.88
CA ALA A 293 19.23 26.03 7.31
C ALA A 293 20.64 26.50 7.70
N ALA A 294 21.69 25.91 7.11
CA ALA A 294 23.08 26.29 7.38
C ALA A 294 23.43 27.70 6.88
N GLY A 295 22.92 28.11 5.70
CA GLY A 295 23.11 29.46 5.17
C GLY A 295 22.45 30.56 6.01
N LYS A 296 21.39 30.24 6.77
CA LYS A 296 20.78 31.17 7.74
C LYS A 296 21.62 31.35 9.02
N LEU A 297 22.44 30.36 9.39
CA LEU A 297 23.27 30.38 10.59
C LEU A 297 24.62 31.08 10.40
N GLN A 298 25.14 31.16 9.16
CA GLN A 298 26.44 31.81 8.89
C GLN A 298 26.36 33.34 8.74
N ASN A 299 25.16 33.91 8.59
CA ASN A 299 24.96 35.36 8.47
C ASN A 299 24.61 36.08 9.81
N SER A 300 24.75 35.41 10.95
CA SER A 300 24.54 36.02 12.27
C SER A 300 25.86 36.26 13.01
N GLY A 301 26.65 37.22 12.51
CA GLY A 301 27.67 37.91 13.28
C GLY A 301 27.21 39.35 13.49
N ASP A 302 27.04 39.75 14.75
CA ASP A 302 26.66 41.07 15.26
C ASP A 302 25.47 41.80 14.61
N VAL A 303 24.34 41.75 15.33
CA VAL A 303 23.51 42.89 15.80
C VAL A 303 22.24 42.28 16.40
N SER A 304 21.85 42.77 17.58
CA SER A 304 20.63 42.43 18.31
C SER A 304 19.41 42.22 17.37
N PRO A 305 18.64 41.13 17.48
CA PRO A 305 17.55 40.88 16.55
C PRO A 305 16.35 41.79 16.87
N GLN A 306 16.25 42.91 16.16
CA GLN A 306 14.94 43.45 15.83
C GLN A 306 14.23 42.44 14.92
N ALA A 307 12.99 42.10 15.29
CA ALA A 307 12.12 41.24 14.53
C ALA A 307 11.80 41.87 13.15
N THR A 308 12.60 41.58 12.14
CA THR A 308 12.22 41.82 10.75
C THR A 308 11.36 40.65 10.27
N ASN A 309 10.06 40.80 10.49
CA ASN A 309 9.03 40.05 9.78
C ASN A 309 9.09 40.40 8.29
N CYS A 310 9.89 39.67 7.51
CA CYS A 310 9.73 39.64 6.06
C CYS A 310 8.81 38.47 5.71
N ILE A 311 7.52 38.66 5.98
CA ILE A 311 6.47 37.96 5.23
C ILE A 311 6.54 38.56 3.82
N PRO A 312 6.74 37.80 2.74
CA PRO A 312 6.41 38.31 1.42
C PRO A 312 4.92 38.63 1.47
N SER A 313 4.55 39.92 1.54
CA SER A 313 3.17 40.33 1.38
C SER A 313 2.78 40.06 -0.06
N ASN A 314 2.44 38.79 -0.34
CA ASN A 314 1.95 38.39 -1.64
C ASN A 314 0.61 39.09 -1.82
N SER A 315 0.61 40.09 -2.69
CA SER A 315 -0.59 40.81 -3.11
C SER A 315 -1.69 39.82 -3.49
N PRO A 316 -2.98 40.18 -3.41
CA PRO A 316 -4.08 39.34 -3.88
C PRO A 316 -3.84 38.81 -5.31
N LYS A 317 -3.18 39.61 -6.16
CA LYS A 317 -2.78 39.22 -7.52
C LYS A 317 -1.70 38.13 -7.55
N THR A 318 -0.72 38.18 -6.65
CA THR A 318 0.32 37.15 -6.51
C THR A 318 -0.28 35.84 -5.99
N ARG A 319 -1.25 35.89 -5.07
CA ARG A 319 -2.00 34.71 -4.61
C ARG A 319 -2.84 34.11 -5.72
N GLU A 320 -3.54 34.93 -6.51
CA GLU A 320 -4.33 34.48 -7.66
C GLU A 320 -3.42 33.85 -8.74
N MET A 321 -2.25 34.43 -9.00
CA MET A 321 -1.26 33.90 -9.94
C MET A 321 -0.68 32.56 -9.47
N LEU A 322 -0.29 32.45 -8.19
CA LEU A 322 0.18 31.19 -7.62
C LEU A 322 -0.93 30.14 -7.60
N ARG A 323 -2.17 30.52 -7.28
CA ARG A 323 -3.34 29.66 -7.38
C ARG A 323 -3.55 29.13 -8.79
N LYS A 324 -3.44 29.98 -9.82
CA LYS A 324 -3.49 29.53 -11.23
C LYS A 324 -2.34 28.59 -11.57
N LYS A 325 -1.10 28.96 -11.24
CA LYS A 325 0.09 28.13 -11.48
C LYS A 325 0.00 26.77 -10.81
N TYR A 326 -0.46 26.71 -9.55
CA TYR A 326 -0.62 25.44 -8.83
C TYR A 326 -1.84 24.65 -9.31
N SER A 327 -2.91 25.31 -9.73
CA SER A 327 -4.06 24.67 -10.39
C SER A 327 -3.68 24.04 -11.74
N GLU A 328 -2.77 24.66 -12.50
CA GLU A 328 -2.21 24.11 -13.74
C GLU A 328 -1.30 22.90 -13.46
N ILE A 329 -0.42 22.98 -12.44
CA ILE A 329 0.40 21.85 -11.99
C ILE A 329 -0.50 20.70 -11.52
N TRP A 330 -1.57 21.00 -10.79
CA TRP A 330 -2.57 20.04 -10.35
C TRP A 330 -3.26 19.34 -11.53
N ALA A 331 -3.63 20.09 -12.56
CA ALA A 331 -4.19 19.53 -13.80
C ALA A 331 -3.19 18.61 -14.52
N TYR A 332 -1.89 18.99 -14.56
CA TYR A 332 -0.82 18.20 -15.17
C TYR A 332 -0.51 16.89 -14.42
N ASP A 333 -0.49 16.94 -13.10
CA ASP A 333 -0.34 15.76 -12.22
C ASP A 333 -1.51 14.77 -12.40
N ASN A 334 -2.66 15.26 -12.87
CA ASN A 334 -3.85 14.48 -13.17
C ASN A 334 -3.88 13.92 -14.61
N THR A 335 -3.29 14.61 -15.60
CA THR A 335 -3.18 14.13 -17.00
C THR A 335 -2.02 13.15 -17.23
N SER A 336 -0.89 13.31 -16.53
CA SER A 336 0.24 12.36 -16.60
C SER A 336 -0.10 10.95 -16.04
N ILE A 337 -1.21 10.81 -15.31
CA ILE A 337 -1.77 9.52 -14.89
C ILE A 337 -2.57 8.86 -16.03
N GLN A 338 -3.04 9.62 -17.04
CA GLN A 338 -3.80 9.12 -18.19
C GLN A 338 -2.93 8.77 -19.40
N GLU A 339 -1.77 9.39 -19.59
CA GLU A 339 -1.01 9.25 -20.85
C GLU A 339 -0.13 8.00 -20.99
N HIS A 340 0.11 7.22 -19.93
CA HIS A 340 0.81 5.93 -20.07
C HIS A 340 -0.09 4.75 -20.50
N SER A 341 -1.30 4.99 -21.03
CA SER A 341 -2.20 3.92 -21.47
C SER A 341 -2.73 4.03 -22.91
N GLN A 342 -2.09 4.79 -23.81
CA GLN A 342 -2.51 4.80 -25.22
C GLN A 342 -1.32 4.66 -26.18
N GLY A 343 -0.94 3.40 -26.45
CA GLY A 343 -0.35 3.01 -27.72
C GLY A 343 -1.46 2.48 -28.62
N SER A 344 -1.74 3.21 -29.70
CA SER A 344 -2.77 2.94 -30.71
C SER A 344 -2.48 1.66 -31.51
N CYS A 345 -3.50 0.85 -31.79
CA CYS A 345 -3.50 -0.11 -32.88
C CYS A 345 -4.86 -0.04 -33.60
N ASN A 346 -4.84 0.42 -34.85
CA ASN A 346 -5.98 0.46 -35.75
C ASN A 346 -6.24 -0.95 -36.30
N THR A 347 -7.48 -1.43 -36.22
CA THR A 347 -7.93 -2.61 -36.99
C THR A 347 -9.05 -2.22 -37.93
N VAL A 348 -8.79 -2.49 -39.21
CA VAL A 348 -9.64 -2.33 -40.38
C VAL A 348 -10.79 -3.34 -40.35
N GLU A 349 -11.98 -2.90 -40.75
CA GLU A 349 -13.18 -3.72 -40.93
C GLU A 349 -13.02 -4.72 -42.08
N MET A 350 -13.52 -5.95 -41.89
CA MET A 350 -13.94 -6.79 -43.01
C MET A 350 -15.11 -7.70 -42.61
N SER A 351 -16.04 -7.85 -43.54
CA SER A 351 -17.43 -8.27 -43.41
C SER A 351 -17.67 -9.79 -43.53
N THR A 352 -18.96 -10.17 -43.49
CA THR A 352 -19.64 -11.45 -43.84
C THR A 352 -19.87 -12.43 -42.68
N ALA A 353 -21.01 -13.13 -42.53
CA ALA A 353 -22.38 -13.02 -43.02
C ALA A 353 -23.24 -13.94 -42.12
N GLU A 354 -24.49 -13.57 -41.86
CA GLU A 354 -25.45 -14.39 -41.10
C GLU A 354 -26.06 -15.51 -41.95
N MET A 355 -26.40 -16.63 -41.31
CA MET A 355 -27.46 -17.54 -41.81
C MET A 355 -28.22 -18.16 -40.62
N LYS A 356 -29.52 -17.86 -40.52
CA LYS A 356 -30.57 -18.56 -39.73
C LYS A 356 -31.33 -19.48 -40.71
N PRO A 357 -32.01 -20.59 -40.31
CA PRO A 357 -33.17 -20.64 -39.40
C PRO A 357 -33.22 -21.95 -38.55
N GLY A 358 -34.20 -22.32 -37.73
CA GLY A 358 -35.59 -21.91 -37.53
C GLY A 358 -36.23 -22.59 -36.30
N LYS A 359 -37.48 -22.21 -36.02
CA LYS A 359 -38.31 -22.58 -34.86
C LYS A 359 -38.87 -24.00 -34.92
N SER A 360 -39.15 -24.59 -33.75
CA SER A 360 -40.41 -25.33 -33.52
C SER A 360 -40.73 -25.44 -32.02
N ASP A 361 -41.98 -25.10 -31.69
CA ASP A 361 -42.63 -25.17 -30.38
C ASP A 361 -42.86 -26.61 -29.89
N VAL A 362 -43.11 -26.77 -28.57
CA VAL A 362 -44.16 -27.61 -27.92
C VAL A 362 -43.82 -27.86 -26.43
N LYS A 363 -44.78 -27.55 -25.54
CA LYS A 363 -44.93 -28.04 -24.14
C LYS A 363 -46.03 -29.13 -24.15
N PRO A 364 -46.09 -30.17 -23.27
CA PRO A 364 -46.47 -29.98 -21.85
C PRO A 364 -46.09 -31.12 -20.84
N GLY A 365 -46.45 -30.96 -19.55
CA GLY A 365 -47.02 -32.08 -18.74
C GLY A 365 -46.27 -32.59 -17.48
N LYS A 366 -47.04 -32.89 -16.42
CA LYS A 366 -46.70 -33.17 -15.00
C LYS A 366 -46.27 -34.62 -14.63
N ALA A 367 -45.37 -34.74 -13.61
CA ALA A 367 -45.22 -35.71 -12.47
C ALA A 367 -45.22 -37.26 -12.72
N PRO A 368 -44.84 -38.20 -11.77
CA PRO A 368 -44.37 -38.12 -10.37
C PRO A 368 -43.17 -39.06 -9.95
N THR A 369 -42.68 -38.88 -8.71
CA THR A 369 -41.98 -39.82 -7.76
C THR A 369 -41.22 -41.09 -8.21
N SER A 370 -39.99 -41.29 -7.70
CA SER A 370 -39.62 -42.50 -6.92
C SER A 370 -38.31 -42.32 -6.12
N LYS A 371 -38.25 -42.99 -4.95
CA LYS A 371 -37.12 -43.03 -4.02
C LYS A 371 -36.09 -44.05 -4.50
N THR A 372 -34.81 -43.71 -4.49
CA THR A 372 -33.73 -44.71 -4.36
C THR A 372 -32.77 -44.25 -3.28
N ARG A 373 -32.59 -45.13 -2.29
CA ARG A 373 -31.81 -44.90 -1.07
C ARG A 373 -30.48 -45.63 -1.22
N ASN A 374 -29.47 -45.08 -0.54
CA ASN A 374 -28.19 -45.69 -0.20
C ASN A 374 -27.13 -45.59 -1.32
N ILE A 375 -25.81 -45.60 -1.09
CA ILE A 375 -25.00 -46.21 -0.03
C ILE A 375 -23.68 -45.40 -0.03
N PHE A 376 -23.42 -44.45 0.87
CA PHE A 376 -22.05 -43.96 1.20
C PHE A 376 -22.12 -42.94 2.36
N LYS A 377 -22.69 -43.37 3.50
CA LYS A 377 -22.45 -42.76 4.81
C LYS A 377 -21.98 -43.84 5.78
N LYS A 378 -20.75 -44.33 5.61
CA LYS A 378 -19.95 -44.97 6.67
C LYS A 378 -18.52 -45.20 6.20
N ALA A 379 -17.65 -44.23 6.48
CA ALA A 379 -16.20 -44.43 6.60
C ALA A 379 -15.60 -43.19 7.28
N LYS A 380 -15.89 -43.03 8.57
CA LYS A 380 -15.14 -42.15 9.47
C LYS A 380 -14.73 -43.00 10.66
N ARG A 381 -13.50 -43.52 10.62
CA ARG A 381 -12.63 -43.96 11.73
C ARG A 381 -11.62 -44.95 11.17
N HIS A 382 -10.44 -44.46 10.83
CA HIS A 382 -9.12 -44.97 11.20
C HIS A 382 -8.07 -44.08 10.55
N GLY A 383 -7.10 -43.65 11.35
CA GLY A 383 -6.14 -42.61 11.00
C GLY A 383 -5.15 -43.05 9.95
N LEU A 384 -4.95 -42.20 8.95
CA LEU A 384 -3.67 -41.89 8.34
C LEU A 384 -3.73 -40.42 7.90
N ASN A 385 -2.89 -39.60 8.51
CA ASN A 385 -2.69 -38.19 8.14
C ASN A 385 -2.12 -38.12 6.72
N ARG A 386 -2.98 -38.03 5.71
CA ARG A 386 -2.57 -37.48 4.42
C ARG A 386 -2.41 -35.97 4.60
N LYS A 387 -1.15 -35.52 4.71
CA LYS A 387 -0.77 -34.12 4.47
C LYS A 387 -1.51 -33.63 3.22
N LYS A 388 -2.50 -32.75 3.39
CA LYS A 388 -2.95 -31.92 2.27
C LYS A 388 -1.83 -30.92 2.02
N TYR A 389 -0.94 -31.24 1.08
CA TYR A 389 -0.25 -30.19 0.37
C TYR A 389 -1.31 -29.21 -0.11
N GLY A 390 -1.09 -27.93 0.15
CA GLY A 390 -2.02 -26.87 -0.23
C GLY A 390 -2.43 -27.07 -1.68
N LYS A 391 -3.69 -26.79 -2.01
CA LYS A 391 -4.09 -26.64 -3.40
C LYS A 391 -3.18 -25.57 -4.01
N THR A 392 -2.11 -26.00 -4.67
CA THR A 392 -1.48 -25.21 -5.71
C THR A 392 -2.60 -24.88 -6.66
N ASP A 393 -2.85 -23.60 -6.88
CA ASP A 393 -3.93 -23.14 -7.73
C ASP A 393 -3.64 -23.63 -9.15
N GLY A 394 -4.19 -24.80 -9.50
CA GLY A 394 -3.96 -25.44 -10.79
C GLY A 394 -4.36 -24.52 -11.95
N LYS A 395 -5.22 -23.52 -11.69
CA LYS A 395 -5.58 -22.50 -12.67
C LYS A 395 -4.43 -21.52 -12.96
N ALA A 396 -3.62 -21.16 -11.97
CA ALA A 396 -2.46 -20.29 -12.17
C ALA A 396 -1.31 -21.05 -12.84
N PHE A 397 -1.07 -22.30 -12.43
CA PHE A 397 -0.10 -23.18 -13.09
C PHE A 397 -0.47 -23.43 -14.55
N MET A 398 -1.72 -23.79 -14.83
CA MET A 398 -2.20 -24.00 -16.21
C MET A 398 -2.41 -22.70 -17.01
N ALA A 399 -2.39 -21.53 -16.39
CA ALA A 399 -2.35 -20.24 -17.10
C ALA A 399 -0.94 -19.95 -17.60
N ASN A 400 0.07 -20.09 -16.74
CA ASN A 400 1.47 -19.92 -17.14
C ASN A 400 1.91 -20.98 -18.16
N GLU A 401 1.46 -22.23 -18.00
CA GLU A 401 1.73 -23.31 -18.96
C GLU A 401 1.11 -23.02 -20.34
N ARG A 402 -0.12 -22.50 -20.40
CA ARG A 402 -0.74 -22.10 -21.68
C ARG A 402 -0.02 -20.93 -22.33
N THR A 403 0.38 -19.93 -21.55
CA THR A 403 1.16 -18.81 -22.08
C THR A 403 2.52 -19.28 -22.59
N TYR A 404 3.20 -20.17 -21.87
CA TYR A 404 4.47 -20.78 -22.28
C TYR A 404 4.33 -21.63 -23.55
N LEU A 405 3.33 -22.50 -23.62
CA LEU A 405 3.04 -23.32 -24.81
C LEU A 405 2.68 -22.45 -26.01
N ASN A 406 1.96 -21.33 -25.82
CA ASN A 406 1.71 -20.38 -26.89
C ASN A 406 3.01 -19.74 -27.42
N TYR A 407 3.96 -19.38 -26.56
CA TYR A 407 5.26 -18.85 -26.99
C TYR A 407 6.07 -19.90 -27.77
N ILE A 408 6.09 -21.16 -27.32
CA ILE A 408 6.74 -22.25 -28.05
C ILE A 408 6.06 -22.49 -29.41
N GLN A 409 4.72 -22.50 -29.45
CA GLN A 409 3.99 -22.71 -30.69
C GLN A 409 4.26 -21.60 -31.72
N TRP A 410 4.31 -20.33 -31.28
CA TRP A 410 4.63 -19.20 -32.16
C TRP A 410 6.07 -19.25 -32.67
N THR A 411 7.03 -19.53 -31.79
CA THR A 411 8.45 -19.63 -32.17
C THR A 411 8.71 -20.81 -33.09
N SER A 412 8.09 -21.97 -32.85
CA SER A 412 8.17 -23.15 -33.72
C SER A 412 7.52 -22.91 -35.09
N SER A 413 6.38 -22.20 -35.15
CA SER A 413 5.71 -21.88 -36.43
C SER A 413 6.55 -20.90 -37.25
N LEU A 414 7.16 -19.90 -36.60
CA LEU A 414 8.06 -18.95 -37.24
C LEU A 414 9.32 -19.64 -37.77
N ALA A 415 9.93 -20.52 -36.97
CA ALA A 415 11.08 -21.33 -37.41
C ALA A 415 10.74 -22.20 -38.62
N THR A 416 9.59 -22.87 -38.61
CA THR A 416 9.12 -23.71 -39.73
C THR A 416 8.88 -22.88 -41.00
N PHE A 417 8.31 -21.68 -40.86
CA PHE A 417 8.13 -20.75 -41.98
C PHE A 417 9.46 -20.30 -42.57
N CYS A 418 10.45 -19.97 -41.73
CA CYS A 418 11.80 -19.59 -42.18
C CYS A 418 12.53 -20.75 -42.87
N VAL A 419 12.37 -21.99 -42.41
CA VAL A 419 12.91 -23.18 -43.10
C VAL A 419 12.26 -23.37 -44.47
N GLY A 420 10.95 -23.12 -44.59
CA GLY A 420 10.25 -23.12 -45.89
C GLY A 420 10.77 -22.04 -46.85
N LEU A 421 11.07 -20.84 -46.34
CA LEU A 421 11.71 -19.77 -47.12
C LEU A 421 13.13 -20.15 -47.55
N LEU A 422 13.90 -20.82 -46.70
CA LEU A 422 15.23 -21.36 -47.02
C LEU A 422 15.20 -22.35 -48.18
N GLN A 423 14.14 -23.16 -48.30
CA GLN A 423 13.98 -24.13 -49.40
C GLN A 423 13.56 -23.48 -50.73
N LEU A 424 12.90 -22.33 -50.68
CA LEU A 424 12.41 -21.59 -51.86
C LEU A 424 13.34 -20.44 -52.29
N ALA A 425 14.28 -20.05 -51.44
CA ALA A 425 15.16 -18.92 -51.67
C ALA A 425 16.27 -19.23 -52.70
N THR A 426 16.29 -18.46 -53.79
CA THR A 426 17.37 -18.51 -54.80
C THR A 426 18.41 -17.39 -54.64
N GLY A 427 18.12 -16.39 -53.79
CA GLY A 427 18.98 -15.24 -53.54
C GLY A 427 19.75 -15.30 -52.22
N ARG A 428 21.03 -14.89 -52.23
CA ARG A 428 21.92 -14.92 -51.06
C ARG A 428 21.38 -14.12 -49.86
N GLU A 429 20.73 -12.98 -50.10
CA GLU A 429 20.16 -12.12 -49.05
C GLU A 429 19.04 -12.82 -48.27
N VAL A 430 18.15 -13.53 -48.97
CA VAL A 430 17.04 -14.26 -48.34
C VAL A 430 17.56 -15.43 -47.53
N LEU A 431 18.65 -16.06 -47.97
CA LEU A 431 19.33 -17.13 -47.25
C LEU A 431 19.91 -16.62 -45.92
N TYR A 432 20.65 -15.51 -45.94
CA TYR A 432 21.26 -14.94 -44.72
C TYR A 432 20.21 -14.52 -43.68
N VAL A 433 19.16 -13.82 -44.12
CA VAL A 433 18.11 -13.36 -43.22
C VAL A 433 17.34 -14.53 -42.63
N SER A 434 17.00 -15.54 -43.45
CA SER A 434 16.27 -16.71 -42.98
C SER A 434 17.10 -17.55 -42.00
N THR A 435 18.40 -17.75 -42.27
CA THR A 435 19.30 -18.47 -41.34
C THR A 435 19.49 -17.71 -40.02
N ALA A 436 19.62 -16.38 -40.05
CA ALA A 436 19.76 -15.57 -38.84
C ALA A 436 18.50 -15.64 -37.95
N ILE A 437 17.31 -15.62 -38.55
CA ILE A 437 16.04 -15.74 -37.81
C ILE A 437 15.89 -17.13 -37.20
N VAL A 438 16.27 -18.20 -37.91
CA VAL A 438 16.25 -19.57 -37.38
C VAL A 438 17.17 -19.70 -36.15
N LEU A 439 18.41 -19.23 -36.23
CA LEU A 439 19.35 -19.26 -35.12
C LEU A 439 18.86 -18.44 -33.91
N PHE A 440 18.21 -17.32 -34.16
CA PHE A 440 17.60 -16.51 -33.10
C PHE A 440 16.43 -17.24 -32.42
N CYS A 441 15.56 -17.89 -33.20
CA CYS A 441 14.48 -18.71 -32.67
C CYS A 441 15.00 -19.89 -31.84
N ASP A 442 16.04 -20.58 -32.30
CA ASP A 442 16.67 -21.71 -31.58
C ASP A 442 17.28 -21.25 -30.25
N MET A 443 17.95 -20.09 -30.23
CA MET A 443 18.48 -19.49 -29.01
C MET A 443 17.37 -19.12 -28.00
N LEU A 444 16.24 -18.59 -28.48
CA LEU A 444 15.10 -18.29 -27.62
C LEU A 444 14.46 -19.55 -27.05
N ILE A 445 14.34 -20.62 -27.83
CA ILE A 445 13.82 -21.91 -27.38
C ILE A 445 14.76 -22.54 -26.34
N MET A 446 16.08 -22.51 -26.56
CA MET A 446 17.06 -22.99 -25.58
C MET A 446 17.03 -22.18 -24.27
N TYR A 447 16.93 -20.85 -24.35
CA TYR A 447 16.82 -19.99 -23.18
C TYR A 447 15.53 -20.26 -22.40
N ALA A 448 14.41 -20.46 -23.11
CA ALA A 448 13.12 -20.74 -22.50
C ALA A 448 13.04 -22.13 -21.83
N THR A 449 13.85 -23.09 -22.28
CA THR A 449 13.86 -24.48 -21.76
C THR A 449 14.88 -24.73 -20.65
N THR A 450 15.83 -23.81 -20.43
CA THR A 450 16.90 -23.93 -19.41
C THR A 450 16.67 -23.10 -18.14
N LEU A 451 15.61 -22.29 -18.10
CA LEU A 451 15.08 -21.56 -16.93
C LEU A 451 13.94 -22.35 -16.28
#